data_AF-A0A2G8T7T5-F1
#
_entry.id   AF-A0A2G8T7T5-F1
#
_cell.length_a   1.000
_cell.length_b   1.000
_cell.length_c   1.000
_cell.angle_alpha   90.00
_cell.angle_beta   90.00
_cell.angle_gamma   90.00
#
_symmetry.space_group_name_H-M   'P 1'
#
loop_
_entity.id
_entity.type
_entity.pdbx_description
1 polymer ?
#
loop_
_entity_poly.entity_id
_entity_poly.type
_entity_poly.pdbx_seq_one_letter_code
_entity_poly.pdbx_strand_id
1 'polypeptide(L)'
;MQDPTLWYQALGFLTGFAYQAVVVFFLLSGWLVGGSFLNKLHEPGAMTSYAVDRMTRLWIVMIPAFVLTLVIGAYTGAIDPGTFSYAVANEYSAASFLGNLYGLQDVVLPRFGGNFPLWSLANETWYYVLFPLLVISFTGRSTFSRVASAAVCLLVTMNLTGSIVLYFSLWLLGAAFADRDHRLCCAALDRSLPAVYCRGLSAAQGDQADQ
;
A
#
# COMPACT_ATOMS: atom_id res chain seq x y z
N MET A 1 -23.71 36.63 -2.87
CA MET A 1 -22.67 35.59 -2.97
C MET A 1 -21.38 36.35 -3.23
N GLN A 2 -20.47 36.41 -2.26
CA GLN A 2 -19.16 37.04 -2.46
C GLN A 2 -18.36 36.16 -3.42
N ASP A 3 -17.87 36.72 -4.51
CA ASP A 3 -16.97 35.99 -5.42
C ASP A 3 -15.75 35.53 -4.62
N PRO A 4 -15.39 34.23 -4.69
CA PRO A 4 -14.24 33.72 -3.96
C PRO A 4 -12.98 34.42 -4.47
N THR A 5 -12.15 34.88 -3.55
CA THR A 5 -10.87 35.54 -3.84
C THR A 5 -9.99 34.70 -4.77
N LEU A 6 -9.25 35.36 -5.68
CA LEU A 6 -8.40 34.68 -6.69
C LEU A 6 -7.44 33.64 -6.08
N TRP A 7 -6.90 33.93 -4.88
CA TRP A 7 -6.02 32.98 -4.19
C TRP A 7 -6.74 31.70 -3.76
N TYR A 8 -8.02 31.77 -3.38
CA TYR A 8 -8.83 30.61 -3.01
C TYR A 8 -9.15 29.76 -4.24
N GLN A 9 -9.43 30.41 -5.38
CA GLN A 9 -9.63 29.72 -6.65
C GLN A 9 -8.36 28.99 -7.11
N ALA A 10 -7.19 29.63 -6.99
CA ALA A 10 -5.91 29.00 -7.28
C ALA A 10 -5.62 27.79 -6.36
N LEU A 11 -5.90 27.93 -5.06
CA LEU A 11 -5.78 26.83 -4.09
C LEU A 11 -6.73 25.67 -4.44
N GLY A 12 -7.99 25.98 -4.75
CA GLY A 12 -8.99 24.98 -5.16
C GLY A 12 -8.59 24.25 -6.44
N PHE A 13 -8.02 24.95 -7.43
CA PHE A 13 -7.51 24.34 -8.64
C PHE A 13 -6.35 23.38 -8.37
N LEU A 14 -5.38 23.78 -7.55
CA LEU A 14 -4.22 22.94 -7.22
C LEU A 14 -4.60 21.70 -6.38
N THR A 15 -5.49 21.87 -5.42
CA THR A 15 -5.95 20.79 -4.53
C THR A 15 -7.01 19.89 -5.17
N GLY A 16 -7.71 20.37 -6.21
CA GLY A 16 -8.75 19.62 -6.91
C GLY A 16 -8.24 18.33 -7.59
N PHE A 17 -6.95 18.25 -7.90
CA PHE A 17 -6.32 17.05 -8.50
C PHE A 17 -5.74 16.07 -7.48
N ALA A 18 -5.88 16.33 -6.18
CA ALA A 18 -5.29 15.49 -5.13
C ALA A 18 -5.74 14.02 -5.24
N TYR A 19 -7.01 13.80 -5.58
CA TYR A 19 -7.55 12.45 -5.76
C TYR A 19 -6.88 11.70 -6.91
N GLN A 20 -6.74 12.34 -8.07
CA GLN A 20 -6.12 11.76 -9.25
C GLN A 20 -4.63 11.49 -9.02
N ALA A 21 -3.94 12.39 -8.31
CA ALA A 21 -2.54 12.20 -7.92
C ALA A 21 -2.36 10.93 -7.06
N VAL A 22 -3.29 10.65 -6.14
CA VAL A 22 -3.27 9.43 -5.32
C VAL A 22 -3.50 8.16 -6.16
N VAL A 23 -4.37 8.22 -7.17
CA VAL A 23 -4.56 7.09 -8.10
C VAL A 23 -3.28 6.78 -8.88
N VAL A 24 -2.57 7.81 -9.37
CA VAL A 24 -1.26 7.64 -10.02
C VAL A 24 -0.23 7.10 -9.04
N PHE A 25 -0.25 7.57 -7.79
CA PHE A 25 0.60 7.05 -6.74
C PHE A 25 0.37 5.55 -6.48
N PHE A 26 -0.86 5.05 -6.53
CA PHE A 26 -1.11 3.60 -6.42
C PHE A 26 -0.47 2.81 -7.56
N LEU A 27 -0.56 3.32 -8.79
CA LEU A 27 0.09 2.68 -9.94
C LEU A 27 1.62 2.63 -9.78
N LEU A 28 2.23 3.76 -9.39
CA LEU A 28 3.67 3.84 -9.16
C LEU A 28 4.13 2.99 -7.98
N SER A 29 3.34 2.94 -6.90
CA SER A 29 3.58 2.07 -5.76
C SER A 29 3.60 0.60 -6.20
N GLY A 30 2.63 0.18 -7.02
CA GLY A 30 2.59 -1.17 -7.59
C GLY A 30 3.80 -1.50 -8.43
N TRP A 31 4.24 -0.56 -9.27
CA TRP A 31 5.43 -0.73 -10.10
C TRP A 31 6.71 -0.90 -9.26
N LEU A 32 6.97 0.01 -8.32
CA LEU A 32 8.19 -0.04 -7.48
C LEU A 32 8.18 -1.24 -6.53
N VAL A 33 7.07 -1.45 -5.84
CA VAL A 33 6.96 -2.43 -4.76
C VAL A 33 6.81 -3.84 -5.34
N GLY A 34 6.00 -4.00 -6.38
CA GLY A 34 5.79 -5.29 -7.04
C GLY A 34 7.07 -5.81 -7.67
N GLY A 35 7.79 -4.98 -8.43
CA GLY A 35 9.06 -5.37 -9.05
C GLY A 35 10.14 -5.71 -8.02
N SER A 36 10.32 -4.87 -6.99
CA SER A 36 11.32 -5.11 -5.95
C SER A 36 11.05 -6.40 -5.17
N PHE A 37 9.79 -6.71 -4.88
CA PHE A 37 9.42 -7.92 -4.15
C PHE A 37 9.60 -9.19 -4.99
N LEU A 38 9.18 -9.18 -6.26
CA LEU A 38 9.34 -10.35 -7.14
C LEU A 38 10.81 -10.71 -7.36
N ASN A 39 11.69 -9.72 -7.44
CA ASN A 39 13.14 -9.94 -7.58
C ASN A 39 13.75 -10.59 -6.34
N LYS A 40 13.30 -10.19 -5.14
CA LYS A 40 13.81 -10.73 -3.87
C LYS A 40 13.10 -12.00 -3.40
N LEU A 41 12.10 -12.49 -4.13
CA LEU A 41 11.23 -13.58 -3.69
C LEU A 41 11.99 -14.88 -3.36
N HIS A 42 13.16 -15.09 -3.96
CA HIS A 42 14.01 -16.27 -3.76
C HIS A 42 14.93 -16.16 -2.53
N GLU A 43 15.08 -14.98 -1.95
CA GLU A 43 15.94 -14.75 -0.78
C GLU A 43 15.26 -15.22 0.52
N PRO A 44 16.00 -15.85 1.44
CA PRO A 44 15.47 -16.21 2.75
C PRO A 44 15.09 -14.94 3.53
N GLY A 45 13.85 -14.87 4.02
CA GLY A 45 13.37 -13.73 4.80
C GLY A 45 12.85 -12.54 3.97
N ALA A 46 12.76 -12.66 2.64
CA ALA A 46 12.24 -11.60 1.77
C ALA A 46 10.83 -11.12 2.15
N MET A 47 9.97 -12.04 2.59
CA MET A 47 8.61 -11.73 3.08
C MET A 47 8.64 -10.85 4.34
N THR A 48 9.53 -11.16 5.28
CA THR A 48 9.66 -10.40 6.54
C THR A 48 10.28 -9.04 6.29
N SER A 49 11.35 -8.96 5.50
CA SER A 49 11.96 -7.68 5.10
C SER A 49 10.96 -6.79 4.37
N TYR A 50 10.18 -7.37 3.44
CA TYR A 50 9.09 -6.67 2.78
C TYR A 50 8.06 -6.15 3.78
N ALA A 51 7.56 -7.00 4.68
CA ALA A 51 6.55 -6.60 5.65
C ALA A 51 7.05 -5.47 6.56
N VAL A 52 8.28 -5.59 7.08
CA VAL A 52 8.87 -4.57 7.97
C VAL A 52 9.06 -3.24 7.26
N ASP A 53 9.60 -3.23 6.04
CA ASP A 53 9.81 -1.99 5.27
C ASP A 53 8.49 -1.26 4.99
N ARG A 54 7.43 -2.02 4.70
CA ARG A 54 6.12 -1.46 4.36
C ARG A 54 5.35 -1.02 5.60
N MET A 55 5.38 -1.80 6.68
CA MET A 55 4.82 -1.40 7.96
C MET A 55 5.51 -0.14 8.47
N THR A 56 6.84 -0.07 8.42
CA THR A 56 7.58 1.13 8.86
C THR A 56 7.16 2.36 8.08
N ARG A 57 7.07 2.27 6.75
CA ARG A 57 6.61 3.37 5.90
C ARG A 57 5.18 3.83 6.24
N LEU A 58 4.25 2.90 6.45
CA LEU A 58 2.87 3.24 6.81
C LEU A 58 2.81 3.93 8.18
N TRP A 59 3.50 3.37 9.17
CA TRP A 59 3.48 3.88 10.54
C TRP A 59 4.14 5.26 10.67
N ILE A 60 5.20 5.52 9.90
CA ILE A 60 5.88 6.83 9.90
C ILE A 60 4.97 7.96 9.43
N VAL A 61 4.01 7.68 8.54
CA VAL A 61 3.02 8.66 8.06
C VAL A 61 1.78 8.68 8.95
N MET A 62 1.34 7.51 9.41
CA MET A 62 0.12 7.33 10.19
C MET A 62 0.21 7.98 11.57
N ILE A 63 1.33 7.79 12.29
CA ILE A 63 1.49 8.31 13.65
C ILE A 63 1.41 9.86 13.65
N PRO A 64 2.18 10.60 12.84
CA PRO A 64 2.06 12.06 12.79
C PRO A 64 0.68 12.52 12.36
N ALA A 65 0.03 11.84 11.41
CA ALA A 65 -1.32 12.18 10.98
C ALA A 65 -2.31 12.09 12.15
N PHE A 66 -2.27 11.01 12.94
CA PHE A 66 -3.19 10.80 14.06
C PHE A 66 -2.93 11.80 15.20
N VAL A 67 -1.66 12.08 15.50
CA VAL A 67 -1.28 13.12 16.47
C VAL A 67 -1.83 14.47 16.04
N LEU A 68 -1.67 14.84 14.76
CA LEU A 68 -2.18 16.10 14.25
C LEU A 68 -3.71 16.17 14.31
N THR A 69 -4.42 15.10 13.96
CA THR A 69 -5.88 15.02 14.09
C THR A 69 -6.34 15.22 15.53
N LEU A 70 -5.65 14.61 16.49
CA LEU A 70 -5.97 14.75 17.91
C LEU A 70 -5.74 16.19 18.38
N VAL A 71 -4.62 16.80 17.99
CA VAL A 71 -4.30 18.20 18.33
C VAL A 71 -5.35 19.16 17.76
N ILE A 72 -5.73 18.98 16.50
CA ILE A 72 -6.76 19.81 15.84
C ILE A 72 -8.14 19.56 16.48
N GLY A 73 -8.50 18.30 16.75
CA GLY A 73 -9.76 17.94 17.40
C GLY A 73 -9.88 18.52 18.81
N ALA A 74 -8.79 18.56 19.57
CA ALA A 74 -8.72 19.19 20.88
C ALA A 74 -8.83 20.72 20.79
N TYR A 75 -8.15 21.33 19.81
CA TYR A 75 -8.20 22.78 19.59
C TYR A 75 -9.58 23.28 19.13
N THR A 76 -10.26 22.50 18.30
CA THR A 76 -11.60 22.84 17.75
C THR A 76 -12.74 22.54 18.73
N GLY A 77 -12.47 21.88 19.85
CA GLY A 77 -13.50 21.43 20.81
C GLY A 77 -14.37 20.28 20.29
N ALA A 78 -13.99 19.65 19.17
CA ALA A 78 -14.66 18.46 18.63
C ALA A 78 -14.43 17.22 19.51
N ILE A 79 -13.36 17.24 20.31
CA ILE A 79 -13.08 16.23 21.33
C ILE A 79 -13.52 16.81 22.67
N ASP A 80 -14.62 16.30 23.22
CA ASP A 80 -14.97 16.55 24.62
C ASP A 80 -14.16 15.60 25.52
N PRO A 81 -13.19 16.09 26.32
CA PRO A 81 -12.34 15.24 27.16
C PRO A 81 -13.11 14.45 28.21
N GLY A 82 -14.38 14.80 28.46
CA GLY A 82 -15.25 14.18 29.47
C GLY A 82 -16.05 12.97 29.00
N THR A 83 -16.18 12.73 27.68
CA THR A 83 -17.01 11.63 27.14
C THR A 83 -16.22 10.70 26.24
N PHE A 84 -15.51 9.75 26.84
CA PHE A 84 -14.96 8.61 26.13
C PHE A 84 -16.10 7.68 25.71
N SER A 85 -16.58 7.85 24.48
CA SER A 85 -17.58 6.95 23.90
C SER A 85 -16.91 5.80 23.15
N TYR A 86 -17.27 4.57 23.49
CA TYR A 86 -16.92 3.37 22.73
C TYR A 86 -17.86 3.12 21.55
N ALA A 87 -18.83 4.01 21.32
CA ALA A 87 -19.78 3.85 20.23
C ALA A 87 -19.05 3.95 18.88
N VAL A 88 -19.24 2.94 18.04
CA VAL A 88 -18.68 2.84 16.67
C VAL A 88 -19.10 4.02 15.78
N ALA A 89 -20.21 4.68 16.11
CA ALA A 89 -20.69 5.87 15.43
C ALA A 89 -19.89 7.15 15.75
N ASN A 90 -19.02 7.13 16.78
CA ASN A 90 -18.20 8.28 17.15
C ASN A 90 -16.83 8.20 16.44
N GLU A 91 -16.53 9.20 15.62
CA GLU A 91 -15.29 9.33 14.85
C GLU A 91 -14.03 9.43 15.73
N TYR A 92 -14.18 9.81 17.01
CA TYR A 92 -13.11 9.90 18.00
C TYR A 92 -13.11 8.73 19.00
N SER A 93 -13.92 7.68 18.79
CA SER A 93 -13.92 6.51 19.68
C SER A 93 -12.58 5.76 19.65
N ALA A 94 -12.25 5.09 20.76
CA ALA A 94 -11.07 4.22 20.83
C ALA A 94 -11.15 3.05 19.83
N ALA A 95 -12.36 2.56 19.53
CA ALA A 95 -12.60 1.55 18.51
C ALA A 95 -12.30 2.07 17.10
N SER A 96 -12.73 3.30 16.78
CA SER A 96 -12.38 3.98 15.53
C SER A 96 -10.88 4.21 15.45
N PHE A 97 -10.22 4.67 16.51
CA PHE A 97 -8.76 4.86 16.53
C PHE A 97 -8.00 3.57 16.23
N LEU A 98 -8.29 2.49 16.96
CA LEU A 98 -7.61 1.20 16.76
C LEU A 98 -7.92 0.61 15.40
N GLY A 99 -9.17 0.66 14.96
CA GLY A 99 -9.52 0.13 13.64
C GLY A 99 -8.91 0.91 12.49
N ASN A 100 -8.80 2.24 12.62
CA ASN A 100 -8.09 3.06 11.64
C ASN A 100 -6.59 2.78 11.63
N LEU A 101 -6.00 2.43 12.79
CA LEU A 101 -4.60 2.00 12.89
C LEU A 101 -4.32 0.72 12.11
N TYR A 102 -5.29 -0.20 12.07
CA TYR A 102 -5.20 -1.45 11.32
C TYR A 102 -5.69 -1.34 9.85
N GLY A 103 -6.10 -0.16 9.39
CA GLY A 103 -6.56 0.02 8.01
C GLY A 103 -8.02 -0.41 7.74
N LEU A 104 -8.88 -0.47 8.77
CA LEU A 104 -10.31 -0.84 8.62
C LEU A 104 -11.23 0.34 8.29
N GLN A 105 -10.70 1.55 8.14
CA GLN A 105 -11.47 2.71 7.70
C GLN A 105 -12.06 2.51 6.30
N ASP A 106 -13.26 3.04 6.06
CA ASP A 106 -14.05 2.87 4.82
C ASP A 106 -14.50 1.42 4.52
N VAL A 107 -14.13 0.45 5.35
CA VAL A 107 -14.59 -0.94 5.26
C VAL A 107 -15.64 -1.21 6.34
N VAL A 108 -15.27 -1.08 7.61
CA VAL A 108 -16.15 -1.40 8.76
C VAL A 108 -16.34 -0.19 9.67
N LEU A 109 -15.37 0.73 9.69
CA LEU A 109 -15.31 1.81 10.65
C LEU A 109 -15.26 3.18 9.97
N PRO A 110 -15.81 4.23 10.62
CA PRO A 110 -15.67 5.58 10.13
C PRO A 110 -14.20 6.03 10.22
N ARG A 111 -13.86 7.01 9.38
CA ARG A 111 -12.53 7.63 9.39
C ARG A 111 -12.31 8.36 10.70
N PHE A 112 -11.18 8.11 11.35
CA PHE A 112 -10.85 8.76 12.60
C PHE A 112 -10.78 10.28 12.40
N GLY A 113 -11.53 11.04 13.20
CA GLY A 113 -11.60 12.51 13.15
C GLY A 113 -11.88 13.10 11.77
N GLY A 114 -12.63 12.39 10.91
CA GLY A 114 -12.98 12.86 9.58
C GLY A 114 -11.79 13.04 8.62
N ASN A 115 -10.60 12.48 8.90
CA ASN A 115 -9.45 12.72 8.01
C ASN A 115 -9.69 12.06 6.66
N PHE A 116 -9.91 12.90 5.65
CA PHE A 116 -10.08 12.43 4.29
C PHE A 116 -8.94 11.50 3.84
N PRO A 117 -7.63 11.82 4.01
CA PRO A 117 -6.51 11.02 3.48
C PRO A 117 -6.36 9.59 4.03
N LEU A 118 -7.09 9.22 5.08
CA LEU A 118 -7.04 7.88 5.66
C LEU A 118 -7.45 6.78 4.67
N TRP A 119 -8.33 7.09 3.72
CA TRP A 119 -8.82 6.15 2.72
C TRP A 119 -7.70 5.52 1.90
N SER A 120 -6.72 6.33 1.49
CA SER A 120 -5.62 5.87 0.66
C SER A 120 -4.62 5.02 1.44
N LEU A 121 -4.51 5.28 2.74
CA LEU A 121 -3.65 4.50 3.63
C LEU A 121 -4.25 3.12 3.92
N ALA A 122 -5.56 3.02 4.14
CA ALA A 122 -6.25 1.73 4.24
C ALA A 122 -6.05 0.89 2.98
N ASN A 123 -6.28 1.50 1.81
CA ASN A 123 -6.05 0.86 0.53
C ASN A 123 -4.63 0.28 0.43
N GLU A 124 -3.63 1.07 0.77
CA GLU A 124 -2.23 0.67 0.72
C GLU A 124 -1.91 -0.50 1.68
N THR A 125 -2.45 -0.48 2.91
CA THR A 125 -2.34 -1.60 3.86
C THR A 125 -2.88 -2.90 3.28
N TRP A 126 -4.07 -2.86 2.67
CA TRP A 126 -4.67 -4.06 2.06
C TRP A 126 -3.91 -4.54 0.83
N TYR A 127 -3.33 -3.65 0.02
CA TYR A 127 -2.53 -4.05 -1.15
C TYR A 127 -1.26 -4.81 -0.73
N TYR A 128 -0.63 -4.38 0.36
CA TYR A 128 0.56 -5.06 0.89
C TYR A 128 0.26 -6.41 1.55
N VAL A 129 -0.99 -6.66 1.94
CA VAL A 129 -1.44 -7.98 2.43
C VAL A 129 -1.85 -8.88 1.26
N LEU A 130 -2.66 -8.37 0.33
CA LEU A 130 -3.19 -9.13 -0.80
C LEU A 130 -2.09 -9.54 -1.78
N PHE A 131 -1.10 -8.70 -2.02
CA PHE A 131 -0.09 -8.97 -3.04
C PHE A 131 0.79 -10.19 -2.70
N PRO A 132 1.41 -10.32 -1.51
CA PRO A 132 2.13 -11.53 -1.14
C PRO A 132 1.25 -12.79 -1.17
N LEU A 133 -0.01 -12.70 -0.72
CA LEU A 133 -0.96 -13.81 -0.79
C LEU A 133 -1.22 -14.25 -2.24
N LEU A 134 -1.39 -13.29 -3.15
CA LEU A 134 -1.57 -13.54 -4.57
C LEU A 134 -0.31 -14.17 -5.17
N VAL A 135 0.88 -13.66 -4.84
CA VAL A 135 2.16 -14.24 -5.30
C VAL A 135 2.31 -15.68 -4.82
N ILE A 136 2.11 -15.97 -3.53
CA ILE A 136 2.20 -17.33 -2.96
C ILE A 136 1.18 -18.28 -3.60
N SER A 137 0.00 -17.79 -4.00
CA SER A 137 -1.00 -18.59 -4.70
C SER A 137 -0.47 -19.15 -6.04
N PHE A 138 0.43 -18.43 -6.71
CA PHE A 138 1.06 -18.85 -7.96
C PHE A 138 2.42 -19.52 -7.77
N THR A 139 3.25 -19.04 -6.84
CA THR A 139 4.66 -19.46 -6.67
C THR A 139 4.89 -20.42 -5.49
N GLY A 140 3.85 -20.70 -4.68
CA GLY A 140 3.96 -21.52 -3.49
C GLY A 140 4.47 -22.95 -3.79
N ARG A 141 5.41 -23.42 -2.96
CA ARG A 141 6.05 -24.74 -3.11
C ARG A 141 5.10 -25.93 -2.96
N SER A 142 4.03 -25.77 -2.19
CA SER A 142 3.04 -26.80 -1.89
C SER A 142 1.67 -26.42 -2.45
N THR A 143 0.96 -27.38 -3.04
CA THR A 143 -0.43 -27.22 -3.48
C THR A 143 -1.32 -26.75 -2.33
N PHE A 144 -1.08 -27.23 -1.10
CA PHE A 144 -1.82 -26.77 0.08
C PHE A 144 -1.58 -25.28 0.35
N SER A 145 -0.32 -24.83 0.33
CA SER A 145 0.01 -23.41 0.52
C SER A 145 -0.64 -22.54 -0.56
N ARG A 146 -0.66 -23.00 -1.82
CA ARG A 146 -1.27 -22.27 -2.94
C ARG A 146 -2.77 -22.14 -2.76
N VAL A 147 -3.46 -23.24 -2.45
CA VAL A 147 -4.91 -23.25 -2.24
C VAL A 147 -5.30 -22.45 -1.00
N ALA A 148 -4.56 -22.60 0.11
CA ALA A 148 -4.79 -21.83 1.33
C ALA A 148 -4.60 -20.33 1.09
N SER A 149 -3.51 -19.92 0.45
CA SER A 149 -3.27 -18.51 0.11
C SER A 149 -4.32 -17.96 -0.85
N ALA A 150 -4.75 -18.74 -1.84
CA ALA A 150 -5.79 -18.33 -2.78
C ALA A 150 -7.15 -18.17 -2.08
N ALA A 151 -7.50 -19.10 -1.18
CA ALA A 151 -8.72 -19.03 -0.39
C ALA A 151 -8.72 -17.81 0.53
N VAL A 152 -7.61 -17.55 1.24
CA VAL A 152 -7.48 -16.36 2.10
C VAL A 152 -7.55 -15.08 1.26
N CYS A 153 -6.85 -15.02 0.12
CA CYS A 153 -6.89 -13.87 -0.78
C CYS A 153 -8.32 -13.59 -1.27
N LEU A 154 -9.06 -14.63 -1.65
CA LEU A 154 -10.46 -14.52 -2.08
C LEU A 154 -11.35 -14.03 -0.93
N LEU A 155 -11.25 -14.64 0.25
CA LEU A 155 -12.02 -14.25 1.43
C LEU A 155 -11.79 -12.79 1.80
N VAL A 156 -10.54 -12.33 1.82
CA VAL A 156 -10.22 -10.91 2.10
C VAL A 156 -10.83 -10.02 1.03
N THR A 157 -10.66 -10.35 -0.25
CA THR A 157 -11.21 -9.55 -1.37
C THR A 157 -12.74 -9.44 -1.31
N MET A 158 -13.45 -10.49 -0.90
CA MET A 158 -14.91 -10.47 -0.75
C MET A 158 -15.40 -9.60 0.42
N ASN A 159 -14.57 -9.37 1.43
CA ASN A 159 -14.90 -8.51 2.57
C ASN A 159 -14.50 -7.05 2.35
N LEU A 160 -13.74 -6.74 1.29
CA LEU A 160 -13.31 -5.39 0.98
C LEU A 160 -14.31 -4.65 0.10
N THR A 161 -14.38 -3.33 0.27
CA THR A 161 -15.20 -2.45 -0.55
C THR A 161 -14.75 -2.49 -2.01
N GLY A 162 -15.69 -2.49 -2.96
CA GLY A 162 -15.39 -2.60 -4.41
C GLY A 162 -14.40 -1.57 -4.93
N SER A 163 -14.39 -0.36 -4.38
CA SER A 163 -13.40 0.69 -4.71
C SER A 163 -11.96 0.25 -4.41
N ILE A 164 -11.73 -0.44 -3.28
CA ILE A 164 -10.41 -0.93 -2.87
C ILE A 164 -9.90 -1.95 -3.88
N VAL A 165 -10.76 -2.88 -4.30
CA VAL A 165 -10.45 -3.93 -5.28
C VAL A 165 -10.16 -3.34 -6.67
N LEU A 166 -10.87 -2.29 -7.07
CA LEU A 166 -10.65 -1.61 -8.34
C LEU A 166 -9.27 -0.94 -8.37
N TYR A 167 -8.92 -0.19 -7.33
CA TYR A 167 -7.59 0.40 -7.22
C TYR A 167 -6.49 -0.64 -7.01
N PHE A 168 -6.78 -1.78 -6.36
CA PHE A 168 -5.87 -2.91 -6.31
C PHE A 168 -5.56 -3.45 -7.71
N SER A 169 -6.54 -3.47 -8.61
CA SER A 169 -6.31 -3.87 -10.01
C SER A 169 -5.38 -2.90 -10.73
N LEU A 170 -5.48 -1.59 -10.47
CA LEU A 170 -4.52 -0.60 -10.97
C LEU A 170 -3.13 -0.81 -10.38
N TRP A 171 -3.05 -1.10 -9.09
CA TRP A 171 -1.79 -1.42 -8.42
C TRP A 171 -1.12 -2.66 -9.04
N LEU A 172 -1.89 -3.71 -9.32
CA LEU A 172 -1.41 -4.92 -10.01
C LEU A 172 -0.96 -4.64 -11.44
N LEU A 173 -1.62 -3.73 -12.16
CA LEU A 173 -1.14 -3.29 -13.48
C LEU A 173 0.25 -2.66 -13.38
N GLY A 174 0.48 -1.81 -12.38
CA GLY A 174 1.80 -1.24 -12.09
C GLY A 174 2.85 -2.33 -11.86
N ALA A 175 2.54 -3.31 -11.01
CA ALA A 175 3.42 -4.45 -10.74
C ALA A 175 3.71 -5.29 -12.00
N ALA A 176 2.71 -5.52 -12.85
CA ALA A 176 2.86 -6.24 -14.11
C ALA A 176 3.75 -5.49 -15.11
N PHE A 177 3.68 -4.16 -15.16
CA PHE A 177 4.58 -3.35 -15.96
C PHE A 177 6.03 -3.45 -15.47
N ALA A 178 6.26 -3.51 -14.16
CA ALA A 178 7.60 -3.65 -13.59
C ALA A 178 8.25 -4.98 -13.97
N ASP A 179 7.50 -6.08 -13.89
CA ASP A 179 7.99 -7.40 -14.31
C ASP A 179 8.36 -7.42 -15.80
N ARG A 180 7.54 -6.79 -16.66
CA ARG A 180 7.85 -6.70 -18.10
C ARG A 180 9.08 -5.85 -18.40
N ASP A 181 9.19 -4.68 -17.77
CA ASP A 181 10.33 -3.78 -17.96
C ASP A 181 11.65 -4.45 -17.52
N HIS A 182 11.63 -5.15 -16.38
CA HIS A 182 12.78 -5.91 -15.92
C HIS A 182 13.19 -7.01 -16.92
N ARG A 183 12.22 -7.78 -17.44
CA ARG A 183 12.47 -8.80 -18.47
C ARG A 183 13.03 -8.21 -19.75
N LEU A 184 12.54 -7.05 -20.18
CA LEU A 184 13.02 -6.35 -21.38
C LEU A 184 14.45 -5.84 -21.20
N CYS A 185 14.77 -5.27 -20.03
CA CYS A 185 16.11 -4.81 -19.70
C CYS A 185 17.11 -5.99 -19.69
N CYS A 186 16.77 -7.10 -19.03
CA CYS A 186 17.59 -8.32 -19.04
C CYS A 186 17.79 -8.87 -20.46
N ALA A 187 16.73 -8.92 -21.27
CA ALA A 187 16.82 -9.39 -22.65
C ALA A 187 17.66 -8.47 -23.55
N ALA A 188 17.64 -7.16 -23.31
CA ALA A 188 18.47 -6.19 -24.01
C ALA A 188 19.95 -6.29 -23.60
N LEU A 189 20.22 -6.46 -22.30
CA LEU A 189 21.58 -6.69 -21.79
C LEU A 189 22.20 -7.96 -22.35
N ASP A 190 21.48 -9.08 -22.35
CA ASP A 190 21.94 -10.36 -22.92
C ASP A 190 22.26 -10.25 -24.42
N ARG A 191 21.51 -9.42 -25.15
CA ARG A 191 21.72 -9.19 -26.59
C ARG A 191 22.89 -8.23 -26.88
N SER A 192 23.30 -7.40 -25.92
CA SER A 192 24.35 -6.38 -26.07
C SER A 192 25.70 -6.80 -25.47
N LEU A 193 25.73 -7.78 -24.56
CA LEU A 193 26.94 -8.27 -23.94
C LEU A 193 27.49 -9.50 -24.70
N PRO A 194 28.79 -9.52 -25.08
CA PRO A 194 29.41 -10.75 -25.56
C PRO A 194 29.33 -11.83 -24.47
N ALA A 195 29.06 -13.08 -24.85
CA ALA A 195 28.73 -14.23 -23.99
C ALA A 195 29.68 -14.49 -22.79
N VAL A 196 30.86 -13.87 -22.77
CA VAL A 196 31.84 -13.93 -21.68
C VAL A 196 31.39 -13.12 -20.44
N TYR A 197 30.64 -12.03 -20.60
CA TYR A 197 30.21 -11.17 -19.48
C TYR A 197 28.95 -11.70 -18.77
N CYS A 198 28.06 -12.39 -19.49
CA CYS A 198 26.87 -13.03 -18.91
C CYS A 198 27.21 -14.15 -17.90
N ARG A 199 28.35 -14.86 -18.07
CA ARG A 199 28.82 -15.82 -17.04
C ARG A 199 29.36 -15.15 -15.78
N GLY A 200 29.94 -13.95 -15.88
CA GLY A 200 30.48 -13.21 -14.74
C GLY A 200 29.38 -12.72 -13.78
N LEU A 201 28.26 -12.26 -14.32
CA LEU A 201 27.11 -11.80 -13.52
C LEU A 201 26.32 -12.97 -12.89
N SER A 202 26.21 -14.11 -13.57
CA SER A 202 25.63 -15.32 -12.97
C SER A 202 26.50 -15.90 -11.85
N ALA A 203 27.83 -15.72 -11.89
CA ALA A 203 28.74 -16.12 -10.82
C ALA A 203 28.72 -15.12 -9.65
N ALA A 204 28.61 -13.82 -9.92
CA ALA A 204 28.49 -12.78 -8.88
C ALA A 204 27.18 -12.87 -8.08
N GLN A 205 26.09 -13.35 -8.69
CA GLN A 205 24.85 -13.67 -7.97
C GLN A 205 24.87 -15.02 -7.23
N GLY A 206 25.83 -15.91 -7.55
CA GLY A 206 26.05 -17.17 -6.83
C GLY A 206 26.93 -17.02 -5.59
N ASP A 207 27.82 -16.02 -5.57
CA ASP A 207 28.81 -15.84 -4.49
C ASP A 207 28.28 -15.05 -3.27
N GLN A 208 27.11 -14.41 -3.39
CA GLN A 208 26.38 -13.82 -2.24
C GLN A 208 25.44 -14.80 -1.53
N ALA A 209 25.36 -16.06 -1.98
CA ALA A 209 24.57 -17.11 -1.33
C ALA A 209 25.38 -17.97 -0.34
N ASP A 210 26.69 -17.74 -0.23
CA ASP A 210 27.61 -18.56 0.59
C ASP A 210 28.47 -17.73 1.58
N GLN A 211 27.98 -16.56 1.99
CA GLN A 211 28.46 -15.80 3.17
C GLN A 211 27.29 -15.45 4.08
#